data_AF-A0AAP7UK49-F1
#
_entry.id   AF-A0AAP7UK49-F1
#
_cell.length_a   1.000
_cell.length_b   1.000
_cell.length_c   1.000
_cell.angle_alpha   90.00
_cell.angle_beta   90.00
_cell.angle_gamma   90.00
#
_symmetry.space_group_name_H-M   'P 1'
#
loop_
_entity.id
_entity.type
_entity.pdbx_description
1 polymer ?
#
loop_
_entity_poly.entity_id
_entity_poly.type
_entity_poly.pdbx_seq_one_letter_code
_entity_poly.pdbx_strand_id
1 'polypeptide(L)'
;MAGNDIHDIITQQALLTSAVVKLYDKLAPEEINTDIVYLRQGWRNDEIDEFSDYIARLKMEKASPTLKEAKEKIKEIRTIEPTNDEIKALFQAYKNIRIVGASETKNILK
;
A
#
# COMPACT_ATOMS: atom_id res chain seq x y z
N MET A 1 25.33 -8.66 -24.53
CA MET A 1 25.69 -9.22 -23.21
C MET A 1 24.90 -8.57 -22.07
N ALA A 2 24.65 -7.25 -22.06
CA ALA A 2 23.91 -6.57 -20.98
C ALA A 2 22.42 -6.96 -20.76
N GLY A 3 21.78 -7.68 -21.70
CA GLY A 3 20.36 -8.04 -21.60
C GLY A 3 20.06 -9.24 -20.69
N ASN A 4 21.01 -10.18 -20.53
CA ASN A 4 20.83 -11.33 -19.63
C ASN A 4 20.92 -10.88 -18.15
N ASP A 5 21.83 -9.96 -17.85
CA ASP A 5 22.09 -9.54 -16.46
C ASP A 5 20.88 -8.83 -15.83
N ILE A 6 20.16 -7.98 -16.59
CA ILE A 6 18.97 -7.29 -16.08
C ILE A 6 17.83 -8.28 -15.82
N HIS A 7 17.63 -9.24 -16.73
CA HIS A 7 16.61 -10.27 -16.55
C HIS A 7 16.90 -11.13 -15.32
N ASP A 8 18.16 -11.48 -15.09
CA ASP A 8 18.58 -12.27 -13.92
C ASP A 8 18.37 -11.49 -12.62
N ILE A 9 18.66 -10.18 -12.59
CA ILE A 9 18.41 -9.32 -11.44
C ILE A 9 16.90 -9.25 -11.12
N ILE A 10 16.05 -9.03 -12.13
CA ILE A 10 14.59 -8.97 -11.96
C ILE A 10 14.07 -10.31 -11.43
N THR A 11 14.57 -11.42 -11.96
CA THR A 11 14.20 -12.77 -11.52
C THR A 11 14.61 -13.01 -10.07
N GLN A 12 15.83 -12.66 -9.69
CA GLN A 12 16.32 -12.79 -8.32
C GLN A 12 15.51 -11.93 -7.34
N GLN A 13 15.18 -10.70 -7.72
CA GLN A 13 14.34 -9.81 -6.93
C GLN A 13 12.96 -10.43 -6.69
N ALA A 14 12.31 -10.96 -7.73
CA ALA A 14 11.00 -11.61 -7.62
C ALA A 14 11.03 -12.83 -6.68
N LEU A 15 12.10 -13.64 -6.75
CA LEU A 15 12.30 -14.78 -5.86
C LEU A 15 12.47 -14.36 -4.40
N LEU A 16 13.28 -13.32 -4.14
CA LEU A 16 13.48 -12.78 -2.79
C LEU A 16 12.19 -12.20 -2.23
N THR A 17 11.46 -11.40 -3.02
CA THR A 17 10.14 -10.89 -2.67
C THR A 17 9.18 -12.03 -2.29
N SER A 18 9.10 -13.08 -3.12
CA SER A 18 8.25 -14.24 -2.83
C SER A 18 8.66 -14.96 -1.53
N ALA A 19 9.96 -15.12 -1.28
CA ALA A 19 10.47 -15.78 -0.10
C ALA A 19 10.15 -14.99 1.19
N VAL A 20 10.36 -13.68 1.17
CA VAL A 20 10.05 -12.80 2.31
C VAL A 20 8.56 -12.80 2.60
N VAL A 21 7.71 -12.63 1.58
CA VAL A 21 6.25 -12.65 1.75
C VAL A 21 5.77 -13.98 2.34
N LYS A 22 6.23 -15.11 1.79
CA LYS A 22 5.85 -16.46 2.29
C LYS A 22 6.34 -16.71 3.72
N LEU A 23 7.52 -16.20 4.08
CA LEU A 23 8.05 -16.33 5.43
C LEU A 23 7.22 -15.52 6.42
N TYR A 24 6.87 -14.28 6.05
CA TYR A 24 6.02 -13.43 6.87
C TYR A 24 4.64 -14.05 7.09
N ASP A 25 4.00 -14.54 6.02
CA ASP A 25 2.70 -15.22 6.10
C ASP A 25 2.72 -16.45 7.02
N LYS A 26 3.87 -17.11 7.18
CA LYS A 26 4.03 -18.23 8.13
C LYS A 26 4.27 -17.79 9.57
N LEU A 27 5.04 -16.71 9.77
CA LEU A 27 5.45 -16.26 11.10
C LEU A 27 4.38 -15.40 11.77
N ALA A 28 3.65 -14.60 11.00
CA ALA A 28 2.66 -13.65 11.49
C ALA A 28 1.44 -13.56 10.55
N PRO A 29 0.69 -14.67 10.36
CA PRO A 29 -0.41 -14.75 9.38
C PRO A 29 -1.53 -13.72 9.60
N GLU A 30 -1.74 -13.31 10.86
CA GLU A 30 -2.81 -12.39 11.26
C GLU A 30 -2.34 -10.93 11.38
N GLU A 31 -1.04 -10.68 11.18
CA GLU A 31 -0.49 -9.33 11.31
C GLU A 31 -0.44 -8.63 9.96
N ILE A 32 -0.96 -7.40 9.92
CA ILE A 32 -0.84 -6.53 8.74
C ILE A 32 0.36 -5.61 8.95
N ASN A 33 1.39 -5.77 8.12
CA ASN A 33 2.60 -4.95 8.11
C ASN A 33 2.72 -4.18 6.80
N THR A 34 2.96 -2.87 6.89
CA THR A 34 2.98 -1.98 5.73
C THR A 34 4.09 -2.33 4.74
N ASP A 35 5.28 -2.67 5.20
CA ASP A 35 6.42 -3.01 4.34
C ASP A 35 6.13 -4.29 3.54
N ILE A 36 5.45 -5.26 4.16
CA ILE A 36 5.00 -6.49 3.48
C ILE A 36 3.94 -6.18 2.44
N VAL A 37 3.01 -5.26 2.73
CA VAL A 37 1.99 -4.82 1.76
C VAL A 37 2.66 -4.14 0.56
N TYR A 38 3.60 -3.24 0.78
CA TYR A 38 4.36 -2.59 -0.29
C TYR A 38 5.14 -3.57 -1.13
N LEU A 39 5.85 -4.48 -0.48
CA LEU A 39 6.65 -5.50 -1.15
C LEU A 39 5.78 -6.44 -1.99
N ARG A 40 4.62 -6.88 -1.47
CA ARG A 40 3.67 -7.75 -2.18
C ARG A 40 3.07 -7.06 -3.42
N GLN A 41 2.85 -5.75 -3.34
CA GLN A 41 2.23 -4.96 -4.41
C GLN A 41 3.25 -4.27 -5.34
N GLY A 42 4.55 -4.50 -5.12
CA GLY A 42 5.63 -3.99 -5.98
C GLY A 42 5.76 -2.48 -6.00
N TRP A 43 5.58 -1.81 -4.85
CA TRP A 43 5.76 -0.36 -4.75
C TRP A 43 7.23 0.01 -4.88
N ARG A 44 7.51 1.10 -5.59
CA ARG A 44 8.85 1.70 -5.64
C ARG A 44 9.06 2.65 -4.45
N ASN A 45 10.32 2.93 -4.12
CA ASN A 45 10.67 3.79 -2.99
C ASN A 45 10.09 5.22 -3.11
N ASP A 46 10.12 5.80 -4.31
CA ASP A 46 9.51 7.09 -4.61
C ASP A 46 8.00 7.09 -4.35
N GLU A 47 7.31 6.01 -4.75
CA GLU A 47 5.88 5.85 -4.51
C GLU A 47 5.57 5.69 -3.01
N ILE A 48 6.42 4.97 -2.27
CA ILE A 48 6.30 4.77 -0.83
C ILE A 48 6.47 6.10 -0.08
N ASP A 49 7.44 6.91 -0.47
CA ASP A 49 7.71 8.22 0.13
C ASP A 49 6.51 9.16 -0.08
N GLU A 50 6.02 9.28 -1.32
CA GLU A 50 4.86 10.13 -1.63
C GLU A 50 3.58 9.68 -0.91
N PHE A 51 3.35 8.36 -0.82
CA PHE A 51 2.21 7.83 -0.09
C PHE A 51 2.36 8.04 1.42
N SER A 52 3.57 7.90 1.96
CA SER A 52 3.85 8.14 3.37
C SER A 52 3.58 9.61 3.76
N ASP A 53 3.95 10.55 2.88
CA ASP A 53 3.62 11.98 3.05
C ASP A 53 2.12 12.24 3.02
N TYR A 54 1.40 11.58 2.10
CA TYR A 54 -0.06 11.65 2.08
C TYR A 54 -0.69 11.13 3.37
N ILE A 55 -0.21 9.98 3.87
CA ILE A 55 -0.65 9.38 5.13
C ILE A 55 -0.34 10.29 6.33
N ALA A 56 0.81 10.97 6.33
CA ALA A 56 1.18 11.95 7.36
C ALA A 56 0.22 13.15 7.36
N ARG A 57 -0.13 13.70 6.19
CA ARG A 57 -1.12 14.79 6.08
C ARG A 57 -2.48 14.39 6.62
N LEU A 58 -2.99 13.21 6.24
CA LEU A 58 -4.27 12.70 6.76
C LEU A 58 -4.29 12.62 8.28
N LYS A 59 -3.17 12.19 8.91
CA LYS A 59 -3.05 12.16 10.38
C LYS A 59 -3.07 13.56 10.99
N MET A 60 -2.33 14.51 10.40
CA MET A 60 -2.30 15.89 10.87
C MET A 60 -3.68 16.55 10.79
N GLU A 61 -4.40 16.30 9.70
CA GLU A 61 -5.74 16.84 9.45
C GLU A 61 -6.85 16.07 10.19
N LYS A 62 -6.52 14.94 10.83
CA LYS A 62 -7.49 13.97 11.39
C LYS A 62 -8.55 13.56 10.37
N ALA A 63 -8.16 13.50 9.10
CA ALA A 63 -9.03 13.19 7.97
C ALA A 63 -9.09 11.68 7.74
N SER A 64 -10.23 11.21 7.24
CA SER A 64 -10.43 9.83 6.80
C SER A 64 -10.93 9.87 5.36
N PRO A 65 -10.13 9.46 4.37
CA PRO A 65 -10.54 9.51 2.98
C PRO A 65 -11.59 8.44 2.68
N THR A 66 -12.46 8.71 1.73
CA THR A 66 -13.30 7.69 1.11
C THR A 66 -12.45 6.74 0.26
N LEU A 67 -12.98 5.55 -0.04
CA LEU A 67 -12.28 4.61 -0.94
C LEU A 67 -11.99 5.22 -2.31
N LYS A 68 -12.90 6.09 -2.79
CA LYS A 68 -12.73 6.81 -4.05
C LYS A 68 -11.57 7.81 -3.97
N GLU A 69 -11.50 8.63 -2.93
CA GLU A 69 -10.41 9.61 -2.75
C GLU A 69 -9.06 8.92 -2.57
N ALA A 70 -9.01 7.85 -1.78
CA ALA A 70 -7.82 7.02 -1.64
C ALA A 70 -7.36 6.46 -2.99
N LYS A 71 -8.30 5.94 -3.79
CA LYS A 71 -8.01 5.39 -5.11
C LYS A 71 -7.47 6.43 -6.08
N GLU A 72 -8.10 7.60 -6.15
CA GLU A 72 -7.61 8.70 -6.99
C GLU A 72 -6.22 9.15 -6.52
N LYS A 73 -5.99 9.27 -5.21
CA LYS A 73 -4.67 9.65 -4.71
C LYS A 73 -3.59 8.63 -5.06
N ILE A 74 -3.89 7.34 -4.96
CA ILE A 74 -2.92 6.30 -5.34
C ILE A 74 -2.66 6.33 -6.85
N LYS A 75 -3.65 6.59 -7.71
CA LYS A 75 -3.43 6.76 -9.15
C LYS A 75 -2.50 7.93 -9.50
N GLU A 76 -2.46 8.98 -8.67
CA GLU A 76 -1.49 10.07 -8.85
C GLU A 76 -0.06 9.62 -8.54
N ILE A 77 0.11 8.72 -7.57
CA ILE A 77 1.42 8.27 -7.06
C ILE A 77 2.00 7.14 -7.93
N ARG A 78 1.15 6.22 -8.40
CA ARG A 78 1.58 5.03 -9.14
C ARG A 78 0.81 4.82 -10.44
N THR A 79 1.51 4.33 -11.45
CA THR A 79 0.96 4.07 -12.80
C THR A 79 0.07 2.82 -12.83
N ILE A 80 0.35 1.84 -11.95
CA ILE A 80 -0.42 0.60 -11.85
C ILE A 80 -1.61 0.84 -10.92
N GLU A 81 -2.82 0.73 -11.46
CA GLU A 81 -4.04 0.92 -10.67
C GLU A 81 -4.22 -0.21 -9.66
N PRO A 82 -4.26 0.08 -8.35
CA PRO A 82 -4.50 -0.95 -7.34
C PRO A 82 -5.96 -1.38 -7.34
N THR A 83 -6.18 -2.65 -6.99
CA THR A 83 -7.50 -3.20 -6.68
C THR A 83 -8.04 -2.59 -5.39
N ASN A 84 -9.37 -2.62 -5.20
CA ASN A 84 -9.97 -2.11 -3.96
C ASN A 84 -9.47 -2.83 -2.71
N ASP A 85 -9.14 -4.11 -2.80
CA ASP A 85 -8.66 -4.89 -1.66
C ASP A 85 -7.19 -4.58 -1.33
N GLU A 86 -6.36 -4.27 -2.33
CA GLU A 86 -5.02 -3.73 -2.11
C GLU A 86 -5.06 -2.37 -1.40
N ILE A 87 -5.98 -1.49 -1.80
CA ILE A 87 -6.18 -0.18 -1.14
C ILE A 87 -6.62 -0.39 0.32
N LYS A 88 -7.56 -1.30 0.58
CA LYS A 88 -7.98 -1.61 1.96
C LYS A 88 -6.81 -2.15 2.78
N ALA A 89 -6.03 -3.09 2.25
CA ALA A 89 -4.88 -3.67 2.95
C ALA A 89 -3.82 -2.59 3.29
N LEU A 90 -3.54 -1.69 2.36
CA LEU A 90 -2.65 -0.54 2.56
C LEU A 90 -3.11 0.31 3.75
N PHE A 91 -4.36 0.74 3.75
CA PHE A 91 -4.88 1.60 4.82
C PHE A 91 -5.04 0.86 6.15
N GLN A 92 -5.38 -0.44 6.13
CA GLN A 92 -5.43 -1.26 7.34
C GLN A 92 -4.05 -1.41 8.00
N ALA A 93 -2.96 -1.44 7.21
CA ALA A 93 -1.61 -1.46 7.74
C ALA A 93 -1.30 -0.19 8.56
N TYR A 94 -1.90 0.94 8.19
CA TYR A 94 -1.88 2.17 8.97
C TYR A 94 -3.02 2.18 10.00
N LYS A 95 -2.83 1.45 11.11
CA LYS A 95 -3.77 1.24 12.24
C LYS A 95 -4.60 2.45 12.72
N ASN A 96 -4.22 3.68 12.37
CA ASN A 96 -4.84 4.94 12.79
C ASN A 96 -5.60 5.69 11.68
N ILE A 97 -5.66 5.18 10.44
CA ILE A 97 -6.41 5.79 9.34
C ILE A 97 -7.47 4.82 8.86
N ARG A 98 -8.73 5.26 8.89
CA ARG A 98 -9.85 4.49 8.34
C ARG A 98 -10.19 5.02 6.95
N ILE A 99 -10.51 4.10 6.04
CA ILE A 99 -11.21 4.47 4.81
C ILE A 99 -12.70 4.50 5.12
N VAL A 100 -13.35 5.62 4.82
CA VAL A 100 -14.79 5.76 5.00
C VAL A 100 -15.49 5.08 3.81
N GLY A 101 -16.35 4.10 4.10
CA GLY A 101 -17.25 3.55 3.08
C GLY A 101 -18.18 4.65 2.57
N ALA A 102 -18.60 4.59 1.30
CA ALA A 102 -19.51 5.59 0.72
C ALA A 102 -20.86 5.74 1.48
N SER A 103 -21.14 4.89 2.48
CA SER A 103 -22.32 4.94 3.36
C SER A 103 -22.10 5.67 4.69
N GLU A 104 -20.88 6.04 5.08
CA GLU A 104 -20.58 6.57 6.43
C GLU A 104 -20.35 8.10 6.48
N THR A 105 -20.55 8.83 5.38
CA THR A 105 -20.40 10.30 5.32
C THR A 105 -21.51 11.10 6.00
N LYS A 106 -22.34 10.48 6.86
CA LYS A 106 -23.30 11.19 7.71
C LYS A 106 -23.07 10.87 9.18
N ASN A 107 -22.08 11.52 9.78
CA ASN A 107 -22.15 12.09 11.14
C ASN A 107 -20.74 12.35 11.67
N ILE A 108 -20.12 13.45 11.25
CA ILE A 108 -19.09 14.08 12.07
C ILE A 108 -19.38 15.59 12.09
N LEU A 109 -20.45 15.95 12.78
CA LEU A 109 -20.73 17.28 13.30
C LEU A 109 -21.72 17.11 14.46
N LYS A 110 -21.19 16.89 15.66
CA LYS A 110 -21.79 17.31 16.93
C LYS A 110 -20.67 17.73 17.87
#